data_AF-A0A7C1Z8R4-F1
#
_entry.id   AF-A0A7C1Z8R4-F1
#
_cell.length_a   1.000
_cell.length_b   1.000
_cell.length_c   1.000
_cell.angle_alpha   90.00
_cell.angle_beta   90.00
_cell.angle_gamma   90.00
#
_symmetry.space_group_name_H-M   'P 1'
#
loop_
_entity.id
_entity.type
_entity.pdbx_description
1 polymer ?
#
loop_
_entity_poly.entity_id
_entity_poly.type
_entity_poly.pdbx_seq_one_letter_code
_entity_poly.pdbx_strand_id
1 'polypeptide(L)'
;MRYGIMINLDYESQLYDDCGRVWRAIRDAMLAAGFRIEGRLFTIEMTAPEACAIARSVVDGVDLEPGEDVFAFLKEFYGYDNSETVNLLLPPSERFELLED
;
A
#
# COMPACT_ATOMS: atom_id res chain seq x y z
N MET A 1 -13.00 -8.78 2.61
CA MET A 1 -12.85 -7.33 2.38
C MET A 1 -11.41 -7.11 1.98
N ARG A 2 -11.14 -6.36 0.91
CA ARG A 2 -9.76 -6.12 0.44
C ARG A 2 -9.32 -4.78 1.03
N TYR A 3 -8.42 -4.82 2.00
CA TYR A 3 -7.90 -3.61 2.63
C TYR A 3 -6.66 -3.13 1.90
N GLY A 4 -6.58 -1.83 1.64
CA GLY A 4 -5.47 -1.17 0.94
C GLY A 4 -4.54 -0.48 1.92
N ILE A 5 -3.23 -0.58 1.67
CA ILE A 5 -2.17 0.13 2.37
C ILE A 5 -1.36 0.90 1.33
N MET A 6 -1.31 2.22 1.48
CA MET A 6 -0.55 3.11 0.62
C MET A 6 0.70 3.59 1.35
N ILE A 7 1.87 3.44 0.73
CA ILE A 7 3.18 3.90 1.21
C ILE A 7 3.87 4.73 0.12
N ASN A 8 4.01 6.03 0.31
CA ASN A 8 4.80 6.90 -0.58
C ASN A 8 6.07 7.37 0.15
N LEU A 9 7.20 7.36 -0.56
CA LEU A 9 8.46 7.87 -0.04
C LEU A 9 8.62 9.37 -0.31
N ASP A 10 9.42 10.03 0.51
CA ASP A 10 9.76 11.44 0.39
C ASP A 10 10.90 11.66 -0.62
N TYR A 11 10.57 11.57 -1.91
CA TYR A 11 11.50 11.87 -2.99
C TYR A 11 11.87 13.36 -3.11
N GLU A 12 11.22 14.25 -2.35
CA GLU A 12 11.51 15.69 -2.38
C GLU A 12 12.69 16.03 -1.46
N SER A 13 12.77 15.36 -0.31
CA SER A 13 13.83 15.60 0.69
C SER A 13 14.96 14.57 0.66
N GLN A 14 14.77 13.43 -0.01
CA GLN A 14 15.71 12.32 -0.03
C GLN A 14 16.32 12.09 -1.41
N LEU A 15 17.49 11.44 -1.45
CA LEU A 15 18.12 11.05 -2.71
C LEU A 15 17.32 9.92 -3.37
N TYR A 16 17.20 10.01 -4.70
CA TYR A 16 16.42 9.05 -5.49
C TYR A 16 16.89 7.60 -5.30
N ASP A 17 18.20 7.38 -5.27
CA ASP A 17 18.78 6.03 -5.14
C ASP A 17 18.50 5.43 -3.76
N ASP A 18 18.54 6.24 -2.70
CA ASP A 18 18.19 5.83 -1.34
C ASP A 18 16.71 5.47 -1.23
N CYS A 19 15.82 6.31 -1.75
CA CYS A 19 14.40 5.97 -1.85
C CYS A 19 14.19 4.67 -2.64
N GLY A 20 14.91 4.48 -3.73
CA GLY A 20 14.82 3.25 -4.52
C GLY A 20 15.24 1.99 -3.73
N ARG A 21 16.28 2.10 -2.90
CA ARG A 21 16.73 1.03 -1.99
C ARG A 21 15.69 0.76 -0.91
N VAL A 22 15.25 1.79 -0.19
CA VAL A 22 14.25 1.69 0.89
C VAL A 22 12.92 1.14 0.37
N TRP A 23 12.47 1.60 -0.80
CA TRP A 23 11.25 1.10 -1.44
C TRP A 23 11.31 -0.40 -1.73
N ARG A 24 12.45 -0.89 -2.27
CA ARG A 24 12.62 -2.33 -2.53
C ARG A 24 12.54 -3.14 -1.24
N ALA A 25 13.18 -2.67 -0.18
CA ALA A 25 13.14 -3.34 1.13
C ALA A 25 11.72 -3.41 1.71
N ILE A 26 10.99 -2.28 1.72
CA ILE A 26 9.58 -2.23 2.16
C ILE A 26 8.71 -3.15 1.30
N ARG A 27 8.84 -3.05 -0.02
CA ARG A 27 8.05 -3.85 -0.97
C ARG A 27 8.25 -5.33 -0.72
N ASP A 28 9.50 -5.79 -0.65
CA ASP A 28 9.80 -7.20 -0.52
C ASP A 28 9.32 -7.74 0.83
N ALA A 29 9.44 -6.95 1.91
CA ALA A 29 8.92 -7.29 3.23
C ALA A 29 7.38 -7.34 3.27
N MET A 30 6.69 -6.38 2.64
CA MET A 30 5.22 -6.38 2.53
C MET A 30 4.72 -7.60 1.75
N LEU A 31 5.38 -7.95 0.64
CA LEU A 31 5.04 -9.14 -0.14
C LEU A 31 5.26 -10.42 0.67
N ALA A 32 6.35 -10.51 1.44
CA ALA A 32 6.62 -11.64 2.34
C ALA A 32 5.57 -11.78 3.46
N ALA A 33 5.00 -10.67 3.91
CA ALA A 33 3.91 -10.64 4.90
C ALA A 33 2.52 -10.97 4.32
N GLY A 34 2.43 -11.28 3.01
CA GLY A 34 1.20 -11.72 2.35
C GLY A 34 0.41 -10.62 1.65
N PHE A 35 0.93 -9.40 1.59
CA PHE A 35 0.32 -8.36 0.75
C PHE A 35 0.56 -8.66 -0.74
N ARG A 36 -0.39 -8.25 -1.58
CA ARG A 36 -0.23 -8.15 -3.04
C ARG A 36 -0.01 -6.70 -3.42
N ILE A 37 0.79 -6.45 -4.46
CA ILE A 37 1.05 -5.09 -4.96
C ILE A 37 0.33 -4.82 -6.29
N GLU A 38 -0.40 -3.71 -6.35
CA GLU A 38 -1.02 -3.16 -7.55
C GLU A 38 -0.51 -1.72 -7.75
N GLY A 39 0.53 -1.56 -8.58
CA GLY A 39 1.22 -0.28 -8.71
C GLY A 39 1.98 0.08 -7.42
N ARG A 40 1.49 1.07 -6.67
CA ARG A 40 2.02 1.46 -5.34
C ARG A 40 1.12 1.05 -4.18
N LEU A 41 -0.02 0.44 -4.49
CA LEU A 41 -1.00 0.03 -3.50
C LEU A 41 -0.71 -1.40 -3.05
N PHE A 42 -0.47 -1.59 -1.76
CA PHE A 42 -0.44 -2.91 -1.15
C PHE A 42 -1.86 -3.30 -0.74
N THR A 43 -2.24 -4.54 -0.97
CA THR A 43 -3.59 -5.02 -0.67
C THR A 43 -3.55 -6.38 -0.01
N ILE A 44 -4.49 -6.64 0.91
CA ILE A 44 -4.59 -7.91 1.61
C ILE A 44 -6.05 -8.23 1.94
N GLU A 45 -6.39 -9.51 2.03
CA GLU A 45 -7.73 -9.97 2.41
C GLU A 45 -7.80 -10.18 3.94
N MET A 46 -7.88 -9.09 4.69
CA MET A 46 -7.96 -9.09 6.15
C MET A 46 -8.83 -7.93 6.65
N THR A 47 -9.11 -7.90 7.95
CA THR A 47 -9.76 -6.75 8.57
C THR A 47 -8.81 -5.55 8.64
N ALA A 48 -9.36 -4.33 8.70
CA ALA A 48 -8.57 -3.11 8.78
C ALA A 48 -7.57 -3.09 9.96
N PRO A 49 -7.94 -3.47 11.20
CA PRO A 49 -7.00 -3.47 12.33
C PRO A 49 -5.83 -4.44 12.13
N GLU A 50 -6.09 -5.64 11.62
CA GLU A 50 -5.06 -6.65 11.37
C GLU A 50 -4.12 -6.21 10.25
N ALA A 51 -4.67 -5.74 9.12
CA ALA A 51 -3.89 -5.27 7.99
C ALA A 51 -2.98 -4.09 8.38
N CYS A 52 -3.50 -3.11 9.13
CA CYS A 52 -2.71 -1.98 9.64
C CYS A 52 -1.62 -2.43 10.61
N ALA A 53 -1.94 -3.35 11.53
CA ALA A 53 -0.96 -3.84 12.51
C ALA A 53 0.19 -4.58 11.82
N ILE A 54 -0.11 -5.45 10.86
CA ILE A 54 0.91 -6.18 10.09
C ILE A 54 1.73 -5.20 9.25
N ALA A 55 1.09 -4.30 8.49
CA ALA A 55 1.81 -3.33 7.68
C ALA A 55 2.74 -2.45 8.51
N ARG A 56 2.28 -1.99 9.69
CA ARG A 56 3.11 -1.20 10.60
C ARG A 56 4.30 -2.00 11.11
N SER A 57 4.06 -3.23 11.58
CA SER A 57 5.13 -4.12 12.06
C SER A 57 6.14 -4.47 10.97
N VAL A 58 5.69 -4.62 9.72
CA VAL A 58 6.57 -4.89 8.57
C VAL A 58 7.46 -3.71 8.31
N VAL A 59 6.89 -2.50 8.23
CA VAL A 59 7.66 -1.26 8.00
C VAL A 59 8.64 -1.02 9.16
N ASP A 60 8.19 -1.12 10.41
CA ASP A 60 9.05 -1.00 11.60
C ASP A 60 10.23 -1.99 11.58
N GLY A 61 10.04 -3.17 10.96
CA GLY A 61 11.03 -4.25 10.88
C GLY A 61 11.92 -4.22 9.63
N VAL A 62 11.80 -3.20 8.76
CA VAL A 62 12.68 -3.07 7.59
C VAL A 62 14.10 -2.76 8.05
N ASP A 63 15.00 -3.70 7.79
CA ASP A 63 16.42 -3.55 8.12
C ASP A 63 17.11 -2.63 7.08
N LEU A 64 17.58 -1.49 7.56
CA LEU A 64 18.30 -0.47 6.79
C LEU A 64 19.74 -0.33 7.31
N GLU A 65 20.51 0.60 6.77
CA GLU A 65 21.86 0.82 7.27
C GLU A 65 21.82 1.36 8.72
N PRO A 66 22.85 1.07 9.55
CA PRO A 66 22.88 1.54 10.93
C PRO A 66 22.73 3.07 11.03
N GLY A 67 21.70 3.51 11.76
CA GLY A 67 21.39 4.93 11.94
C GLY A 67 20.34 5.48 10.97
N GLU A 68 19.87 4.70 10.00
CA GLU A 68 18.73 5.05 9.18
C GLU A 68 17.41 4.69 9.87
N ASP A 69 16.44 5.60 9.78
CA ASP A 69 15.07 5.36 10.19
C ASP A 69 14.20 5.29 8.93
N VAL A 70 13.56 4.14 8.69
CA VAL A 70 12.65 3.93 7.56
C VAL A 70 11.53 4.98 7.53
N PHE A 71 11.06 5.46 8.69
CA PHE A 71 10.01 6.48 8.77
C PHE A 71 10.48 7.85 8.28
N ALA A 72 11.78 8.15 8.35
CA ALA A 72 12.34 9.39 7.81
C ALA A 72 12.30 9.43 6.26
N PHE A 73 12.09 8.28 5.61
CA PHE A 73 11.90 8.18 4.17
C PHE A 73 10.44 8.20 3.75
N LEU A 74 9.47 8.12 4.68
CA LEU A 74 8.05 8.06 4.33
C LEU A 74 7.42 9.45 4.25
N LYS A 75 6.75 9.73 3.14
CA LYS A 75 5.89 10.91 2.98
C LYS A 75 4.44 10.61 3.34
N GLU A 76 3.95 9.44 2.95
CA GLU A 76 2.59 9.01 3.23
C GLU A 76 2.57 7.54 3.63
N PHE A 77 1.81 7.22 4.68
CA PHE A 77 1.58 5.85 5.12
C PHE A 77 0.19 5.74 5.76
N TYR A 78 -0.78 5.23 5.02
CA TYR A 78 -2.16 5.10 5.49
C TYR A 78 -2.86 3.87 4.91
N GLY A 79 -3.89 3.41 5.62
CA GLY A 79 -4.76 2.32 5.21
C GLY A 79 -6.17 2.80 4.88
N TYR A 80 -6.85 2.09 3.98
CA TYR A 80 -8.23 2.40 3.61
C TYR A 80 -8.97 1.16 3.11
N ASP A 81 -10.30 1.17 3.22
CA ASP A 81 -11.13 0.14 2.61
C ASP A 81 -11.17 0.34 1.09
N ASN A 82 -10.69 -0.64 0.34
CA ASN A 82 -10.56 -0.58 -1.11
C ASN A 82 -11.77 -1.22 -1.83
N SER A 83 -12.88 -1.41 -1.12
CA SER A 83 -14.10 -2.06 -1.65
C SER A 83 -14.84 -1.23 -2.71
N GLU A 84 -14.72 0.10 -2.67
CA GLU A 84 -15.42 1.02 -3.59
C GLU A 84 -14.58 1.48 -4.79
N THR A 85 -13.49 0.77 -5.12
CA THR A 85 -12.63 1.17 -6.22
C THR A 85 -13.26 0.93 -7.58
N VAL A 86 -13.38 2.01 -8.37
CA VAL A 86 -13.91 2.00 -9.74
C VAL A 86 -12.76 2.11 -10.73
N ASN A 87 -12.66 1.18 -11.68
CA ASN A 87 -11.69 1.25 -12.76
C ASN A 87 -12.17 2.19 -13.87
N LEU A 88 -11.62 3.41 -13.91
CA LEU A 88 -11.97 4.44 -14.89
C LEU A 88 -11.39 4.20 -16.30
N LEU A 89 -10.58 3.15 -16.50
CA LEU A 89 -10.17 2.72 -17.84
C LEU A 89 -11.26 1.93 -18.55
N LEU A 90 -12.28 1.49 -17.81
CA LEU A 90 -13.46 0.85 -18.37
C LEU A 90 -14.56 1.89 -18.54
N PRO A 91 -15.41 1.77 -19.59
CA PRO A 91 -16.60 2.60 -19.70
C PRO A 91 -17.46 2.45 -18.43
N PRO A 92 -18.26 3.47 -18.08
CA PRO A 92 -19.14 3.41 -16.92
C PRO A 92 -19.98 2.13 -16.96
N SER A 93 -19.94 1.32 -15.90
CA SER A 93 -20.85 0.20 -15.77
C SER A 93 -22.24 0.75 -15.50
N GLU A 94 -23.09 0.80 -16.53
CA GLU A 94 -24.52 1.09 -16.35
C GLU A 94 -25.09 0.04 -15.39
N ARG A 95 -25.74 0.50 -14.32
CA ARG A 95 -26.60 -0.39 -13.53
C ARG A 95 -27.79 -0.72 -14.42
N PHE A 96 -27.85 -1.94 -14.89
CA PHE A 96 -29.07 -2.46 -15.51
C PHE A 96 -30.13 -2.55 -14.40
N GLU A 97 -31.04 -1.57 -14.34
CA GLU A 97 -32.28 -1.73 -13.59
C GLU A 97 -33.16 -2.70 -14.39
N LEU A 98 -33.36 -3.89 -13.85
CA LEU A 98 -34.38 -4.81 -14.34
C LEU A 98 -35.73 -4.15 -14.07
N LEU A 99 -36.38 -3.66 -15.13
CA LEU A 99 -37.79 -3.30 -15.09
C LEU A 99 -38.56 -4.61 -14.90
N GLU A 100 -39.12 -4.82 -13.71
CA GLU A 100 -40.12 -5.87 -13.48
C GLU A 100 -41.46 -5.40 -14.09
N ASP A 101 -41.97 -6.18 -15.05
CA ASP A 101 -43.29 -6.01 -15.68
C ASP A 101 -44.45 -6.43 -14.76
#